data_AF-A0A972G1X2-F1
#
_entry.id   AF-A0A972G1X2-F1
#
_cell.length_a   1.000
_cell.length_b   1.000
_cell.length_c   1.000
_cell.angle_alpha   90.00
_cell.angle_beta   90.00
_cell.angle_gamma   90.00
#
_symmetry.space_group_name_H-M   'P 1'
#
loop_
_entity.id
_entity.type
_entity.pdbx_description
1 polymer ?
#
loop_
_entity_poly.entity_id
_entity_poly.type
_entity_poly.pdbx_seq_one_letter_code
_entity_poly.pdbx_strand_id
1 'polypeptide(L)'
;MKATLTALALAATLSVGLAPASFAMEAEIDALMEALEGELSSRGIETEGLENLTIAELRLVQQMLANGDSAGEMRRSIDVFVNE
;
A
#
# COMPACT_ATOMS: atom_id res chain seq x y z
N MET A 1 -24.25 10.55 -9.86
CA MET A 1 -23.58 11.07 -8.64
C MET A 1 -22.08 10.79 -8.84
N LYS A 2 -21.37 11.76 -9.43
CA LYS A 2 -20.35 12.62 -8.79
C LYS A 2 -19.23 11.83 -8.10
N ALA A 3 -18.07 11.89 -8.75
CA ALA A 3 -16.80 11.25 -8.47
C ALA A 3 -16.31 11.42 -7.02
N THR A 4 -16.00 10.30 -6.37
CA THR A 4 -15.14 10.23 -5.18
C THR A 4 -13.77 9.70 -5.62
N LEU A 5 -13.02 10.56 -6.32
CA LEU A 5 -11.57 10.40 -6.41
C LEU A 5 -10.97 11.03 -5.15
N THR A 6 -10.89 10.25 -4.09
CA THR A 6 -10.11 10.61 -2.91
C THR A 6 -8.65 10.46 -3.28
N ALA A 7 -8.09 11.49 -3.92
CA ALA A 7 -6.66 11.62 -4.14
C ALA A 7 -5.98 11.66 -2.77
N LEU A 8 -5.33 10.54 -2.43
CA LEU A 8 -4.51 10.36 -1.24
C LEU A 8 -3.37 11.37 -1.29
N ALA A 9 -3.57 12.53 -0.65
CA ALA A 9 -2.60 13.61 -0.56
C ALA A 9 -1.49 13.25 0.44
N LEU A 10 -0.62 12.32 0.05
CA LEU A 10 0.62 11.94 0.75
C LEU A 10 1.76 12.94 0.46
N ALA A 11 1.48 14.25 0.49
CA ALA A 11 2.43 15.28 0.05
C ALA A 11 2.91 16.24 1.16
N ALA A 12 2.70 15.94 2.45
CA ALA A 12 2.76 16.98 3.48
C ALA A 12 3.73 16.77 4.67
N THR A 13 4.77 15.92 4.60
CA THR A 13 5.73 15.80 5.73
C THR A 13 7.22 15.84 5.39
N LEU A 14 7.62 16.08 4.13
CA LEU A 14 9.05 16.23 3.74
C LEU A 14 9.70 17.56 4.17
N SER A 15 9.08 18.30 5.08
CA SER A 15 9.58 19.58 5.59
C SER A 15 9.89 19.45 7.07
N VAL A 16 11.04 18.86 7.42
CA VAL A 16 11.94 19.26 8.54
C VAL A 16 12.99 18.17 8.73
N GLY A 17 14.25 18.53 8.51
CA GLY A 17 15.42 17.80 9.02
C GLY A 17 16.03 16.83 8.01
N LEU A 18 17.33 16.99 7.76
CA LEU A 18 18.15 16.07 7.00
C LEU A 18 18.23 14.71 7.71
N ALA A 19 17.18 13.90 7.64
CA ALA A 19 17.30 12.46 7.80
C ALA A 19 17.97 11.90 6.53
N PRO A 20 18.88 10.92 6.63
CA PRO A 20 19.45 10.31 5.43
C PRO A 20 18.28 9.73 4.64
N ALA A 21 18.21 10.03 3.34
CA ALA A 21 17.10 9.62 2.47
C ALA A 21 16.80 8.10 2.53
N SER A 22 17.75 7.28 3.01
CA SER A 22 17.57 5.85 3.29
C SER A 22 16.67 5.55 4.49
N PHE A 23 16.76 6.30 5.59
CA PHE A 23 15.92 6.07 6.79
C PHE A 23 14.50 6.61 6.62
N ALA A 24 14.35 7.70 5.85
CA ALA A 24 13.03 8.19 5.47
C ALA A 24 12.31 7.20 4.55
N MET A 25 13.05 6.50 3.69
CA MET A 25 12.51 5.50 2.78
C MET A 25 12.01 4.26 3.53
N GLU A 26 12.79 3.69 4.45
CA GLU A 26 12.34 2.53 5.25
C GLU A 26 11.08 2.86 6.08
N ALA A 27 11.06 4.02 6.75
CA ALA A 27 9.88 4.45 7.50
C ALA A 27 8.65 4.69 6.60
N GLU A 28 8.84 5.11 5.35
CA GLU A 28 7.76 5.25 4.37
C GLU A 28 7.22 3.89 3.91
N ILE A 29 8.08 2.86 3.81
CA ILE A 29 7.68 1.49 3.47
C ILE A 29 6.84 0.89 4.60
N ASP A 30 7.32 0.99 5.84
CA ASP A 30 6.61 0.47 7.00
C ASP A 30 5.23 1.13 7.13
N ALA A 31 5.16 2.45 6.97
CA ALA A 31 3.90 3.19 7.00
C ALA A 31 2.96 2.80 5.84
N LEU A 32 3.51 2.53 4.65
CA LEU A 32 2.74 2.07 3.49
C LEU A 32 2.18 0.66 3.74
N MET A 33 2.99 -0.24 4.28
CA MET A 33 2.60 -1.61 4.65
C MET A 33 1.48 -1.58 5.70
N GLU A 34 1.66 -0.84 6.78
CA GLU A 34 0.68 -0.74 7.87
C GLU A 34 -0.66 -0.16 7.37
N ALA A 35 -0.60 0.86 6.50
CA ALA A 35 -1.80 1.43 5.88
C ALA A 35 -2.52 0.42 4.96
N LEU A 36 -1.76 -0.36 4.17
CA LEU A 36 -2.30 -1.40 3.29
C LEU A 36 -2.92 -2.55 4.09
N GLU A 37 -2.22 -3.02 5.12
CA GLU A 37 -2.72 -4.07 6.01
C GLU A 37 -4.01 -3.65 6.70
N GLY A 38 -4.06 -2.44 7.26
CA GLY A 38 -5.26 -1.90 7.89
C GLY A 38 -6.44 -1.82 6.93
N GLU A 39 -6.21 -1.33 5.72
CA GLU A 39 -7.27 -1.15 4.72
C GLU A 39 -7.74 -2.50 4.14
N LEU A 40 -6.84 -3.44 3.86
CA LEU A 40 -7.19 -4.79 3.40
C LEU A 40 -7.91 -5.59 4.50
N SER A 41 -7.41 -5.52 5.74
CA SER A 41 -8.04 -6.14 6.91
C SER A 41 -9.45 -5.58 7.15
N SER A 42 -9.63 -4.24 7.01
CA SER A 42 -10.96 -3.61 7.14
C SER A 42 -11.98 -4.11 6.11
N ARG A 43 -11.50 -4.61 4.96
CA ARG A 43 -12.29 -5.19 3.88
C ARG A 43 -12.42 -6.72 3.98
N GLY A 44 -11.83 -7.33 5.01
CA GLY A 44 -11.81 -8.78 5.22
C GLY A 44 -10.91 -9.53 4.23
N ILE A 45 -9.91 -8.85 3.66
CA ILE A 45 -8.93 -9.44 2.76
C ILE A 45 -7.73 -9.89 3.60
N GLU A 46 -7.29 -11.12 3.40
CA GLU A 46 -6.09 -11.65 4.05
C GLU A 46 -4.86 -10.87 3.58
N THR A 47 -4.05 -10.45 4.54
CA THR A 47 -2.84 -9.64 4.37
C THR A 47 -1.56 -10.47 4.43
N GLU A 48 -1.68 -11.80 4.51
CA GLU A 48 -0.55 -12.70 4.66
C GLU A 48 0.39 -12.60 3.44
N GLY A 49 1.66 -12.30 3.68
CA GLY A 49 2.68 -12.18 2.65
C GLY A 49 2.91 -10.76 2.11
N LEU A 50 2.15 -9.75 2.58
CA LEU A 50 2.45 -8.34 2.30
C LEU A 50 3.85 -7.94 2.77
N GLU A 51 4.32 -8.52 3.86
CA GLU A 51 5.66 -8.29 4.41
C GLU A 51 6.80 -8.78 3.50
N ASN A 52 6.50 -9.66 2.54
CA ASN A 52 7.46 -10.16 1.56
C ASN A 52 7.45 -9.35 0.26
N LEU A 53 6.54 -8.39 0.12
CA LEU A 53 6.41 -7.57 -1.08
C LEU A 53 7.41 -6.42 -1.09
N THR A 54 7.89 -6.12 -2.28
CA THR A 54 8.67 -4.92 -2.56
C THR A 54 7.78 -3.68 -2.58
N ILE A 55 8.40 -2.50 -2.45
CA ILE A 55 7.70 -1.20 -2.52
C ILE A 55 6.86 -1.05 -3.80
N ALA A 56 7.37 -1.57 -4.92
CA ALA A 56 6.69 -1.51 -6.20
C ALA A 56 5.39 -2.34 -6.18
N GLU A 57 5.43 -3.53 -5.58
CA GLU A 57 4.28 -4.41 -5.44
C GLU A 57 3.26 -3.86 -4.44
N LEU A 58 3.72 -3.30 -3.30
CA LEU A 58 2.85 -2.60 -2.36
C LEU A 58 2.11 -1.44 -3.02
N ARG A 59 2.79 -0.65 -3.86
CA ARG A 59 2.16 0.43 -4.66
C ARG A 59 1.11 -0.11 -5.63
N LEU A 60 1.33 -1.27 -6.24
CA LEU A 60 0.35 -1.91 -7.12
C LEU A 60 -0.89 -2.35 -6.33
N VAL A 61 -0.71 -2.98 -5.17
CA VAL A 61 -1.84 -3.38 -4.31
C VAL A 61 -2.62 -2.15 -3.84
N GLN A 62 -1.94 -1.06 -3.47
CA GLN A 62 -2.59 0.21 -3.12
C GLN A 62 -3.40 0.76 -4.30
N GLN A 63 -2.86 0.67 -5.52
CA GLN A 63 -3.55 1.12 -6.72
C GLN A 63 -4.79 0.26 -7.02
N MET A 64 -4.71 -1.06 -6.88
CA MET A 64 -5.85 -1.97 -7.01
C MET A 64 -6.96 -1.63 -6.01
N LEU A 65 -6.55 -1.33 -4.77
CA LEU A 65 -7.47 -0.95 -3.71
C LEU A 65 -8.17 0.38 -4.00
N ALA A 66 -7.43 1.35 -4.56
CA ALA A 66 -7.97 2.62 -5.02
C ALA A 66 -8.89 2.49 -6.25
N ASN A 67 -8.61 1.52 -7.13
CA ASN A 67 -9.45 1.19 -8.28
C ASN A 67 -10.75 0.48 -7.87
N GLY A 68 -10.84 -0.01 -6.63
CA GLY A 68 -12.00 -0.74 -6.13
C GLY A 68 -12.07 -2.17 -6.66
N ASP A 69 -10.92 -2.77 -6.96
CA ASP A 69 -10.84 -4.17 -7.40
C ASP A 69 -11.44 -5.10 -6.33
N SER A 70 -11.87 -6.30 -6.73
CA SER A 70 -12.49 -7.22 -5.79
C SER A 70 -11.47 -7.82 -4.82
N ALA A 71 -11.93 -8.19 -3.63
CA ALA A 71 -11.12 -8.89 -2.62
C ALA A 71 -10.34 -10.09 -3.18
N GLY A 72 -10.99 -10.88 -4.04
CA GLY A 72 -10.37 -12.06 -4.66
C GLY A 72 -9.32 -11.73 -5.72
N GLU A 73 -9.47 -10.62 -6.44
CA GLU A 73 -8.46 -10.15 -7.40
C GLU A 73 -7.23 -9.61 -6.67
N MET A 74 -7.43 -8.82 -5.61
CA MET A 74 -6.33 -8.35 -4.77
C MET A 74 -5.56 -9.50 -4.12
N ARG A 75 -6.27 -10.46 -3.52
CA ARG A 75 -5.62 -11.65 -2.90
C ARG A 75 -4.81 -12.44 -3.93
N ARG A 76 -5.34 -12.62 -5.14
CA ARG A 76 -4.64 -13.30 -6.23
C ARG A 76 -3.39 -12.56 -6.66
N SER A 77 -3.42 -11.23 -6.76
CA SER A 77 -2.23 -10.45 -7.09
C SER A 77 -1.16 -10.56 -6.02
N ILE A 78 -1.54 -10.49 -4.73
CA ILE A 78 -0.61 -10.71 -3.61
C ILE A 78 0.02 -12.10 -3.71
N ASP A 79 -0.77 -13.15 -3.98
CA ASP A 79 -0.23 -14.51 -4.18
C ASP A 79 0.75 -14.61 -5.34
N VAL A 80 0.48 -13.92 -6.46
CA VAL A 80 1.41 -13.92 -7.61
C VAL A 80 2.74 -13.28 -7.20
N PHE A 81 2.71 -12.12 -6.54
CA PHE A 81 3.92 -11.42 -6.13
C PHE A 81 4.73 -12.18 -5.07
N VAL A 82 4.08 -12.90 -4.16
CA VAL A 82 4.76 -13.71 -3.13
C VAL A 82 5.41 -14.98 -3.71
N ASN A 83 4.89 -15.51 -4.81
CA ASN A 83 5.36 -16.77 -5.41
C ASN A 83 6.26 -16.57 -6.66
N GLU A 84 6.49 -15.33 -7.12
CA GLU A 84 7.51 -14.99 -8.12
C GLU A 84 8.92 -14.93 -7.51
#